data_AF-A0A523P8Y1-F1
#
_entry.id   AF-A0A523P8Y1-F1
#
_cell.length_a   1.000
_cell.length_b   1.000
_cell.length_c   1.000
_cell.angle_alpha   90.00
_cell.angle_beta   90.00
_cell.angle_gamma   90.00
#
_symmetry.space_group_name_H-M   'P 1'
#
loop_
_entity.id
_entity.type
_entity.pdbx_description
1 polymer ?
#
loop_
_entity_poly.entity_id
_entity_poly.type
_entity_poly.pdbx_seq_one_letter_code
_entity_poly.pdbx_strand_id
1 'polypeptide(L)'
;MLATDEDEADWAQVEDDVRSPAYVRRAFRKGVLVGCGTGLLGIVALVLIALVALGVMIETGLVPDSMAVRGEDLPASALTFLAEAGLLEEQEQVLYYYCDGLVSFGEGGNLFTDRRVISYWEEGEELFVEQATYSEISAIEPIYDDSLFANSQVWVERASGEAFQLIVSNEDDLDEEFVELLIETWTAKR
;
A
#
# COMPACT_ATOMS: atom_id res chain seq x y z
N MET A 1 61.29 50.69 -32.00
CA MET A 1 61.97 49.52 -31.40
C MET A 1 62.49 50.02 -30.06
N LEU A 2 61.94 49.72 -28.88
CA LEU A 2 61.22 48.56 -28.32
C LEU A 2 60.13 49.07 -27.34
N ALA A 3 58.88 48.56 -27.40
CA ALA A 3 58.28 47.48 -26.60
C ALA A 3 57.92 47.89 -25.15
N THR A 4 56.64 47.72 -24.84
CA THR A 4 55.85 48.11 -23.66
C THR A 4 56.10 47.21 -22.45
N ASP A 5 56.14 47.79 -21.25
CA ASP A 5 56.48 47.15 -19.97
C ASP A 5 55.35 47.36 -18.93
N GLU A 6 54.14 46.96 -19.29
CA GLU A 6 52.99 46.89 -18.37
C GLU A 6 52.36 45.50 -18.52
N ASP A 7 51.96 44.90 -17.39
CA ASP A 7 51.32 43.57 -17.23
C ASP A 7 52.22 42.37 -16.85
N GLU A 8 53.11 42.54 -15.88
CA GLU A 8 53.53 41.40 -15.04
C GLU A 8 52.74 41.42 -13.73
N ALA A 9 51.59 40.74 -13.72
CA ALA A 9 50.88 40.47 -12.49
C ALA A 9 51.83 39.70 -11.55
N ASP A 10 52.00 40.19 -10.33
CA ASP A 10 52.83 39.55 -9.30
C ASP A 10 52.16 38.24 -8.87
N TRP A 11 52.48 37.18 -9.61
CA TRP A 11 51.95 35.84 -9.43
C TRP A 11 52.25 35.28 -8.04
N ALA A 12 53.32 35.75 -7.38
CA ALA A 12 53.66 35.33 -6.02
C ALA A 12 52.64 35.87 -5.00
N GLN A 13 52.17 37.11 -5.20
CA GLN A 13 51.19 37.73 -4.31
C GLN A 13 49.79 37.11 -4.46
N VAL A 14 49.45 36.64 -5.67
CA VAL A 14 48.22 35.87 -5.93
C VAL A 14 48.29 34.48 -5.29
N GLU A 15 49.44 33.82 -5.34
CA GLU A 15 49.62 32.48 -4.74
C GLU A 15 49.50 32.49 -3.22
N ASP A 16 49.98 33.54 -2.56
CA ASP A 16 49.98 33.64 -1.09
C ASP A 16 48.57 33.93 -0.54
N ASP A 17 47.77 34.73 -1.26
CA ASP A 17 46.40 35.08 -0.85
C ASP A 17 45.45 33.85 -0.94
N VAL A 18 45.64 32.99 -1.95
CA VAL A 18 44.89 31.73 -2.11
C VAL A 18 45.24 30.70 -1.02
N ARG A 19 46.47 30.74 -0.49
CA ARG A 19 46.91 29.87 0.61
C ARG A 19 46.57 30.43 1.99
N SER A 20 46.03 31.66 2.07
CA SER A 20 45.71 32.27 3.35
C SER A 20 44.62 31.47 4.10
N PRO A 21 44.78 31.23 5.42
CA PRO A 21 43.77 30.55 6.23
C PRO A 21 42.41 31.25 6.20
N ALA A 22 42.38 32.57 5.96
CA ALA A 22 41.17 33.36 5.83
C ALA A 22 40.41 33.05 4.52
N TYR A 23 41.14 32.88 3.40
CA TYR A 23 40.55 32.47 2.12
C TYR A 23 39.96 31.06 2.20
N VAL A 24 40.72 30.09 2.74
CA VAL A 24 40.27 28.70 2.93
C VAL A 24 39.03 28.63 3.82
N ARG A 25 39.00 29.37 4.94
CA ARG A 25 37.84 29.44 5.83
C ARG A 25 36.62 30.08 5.15
N ARG A 26 36.80 31.09 4.31
CA ARG A 26 35.71 31.75 3.58
C ARG A 26 35.13 30.88 2.47
N ALA A 27 35.99 30.11 1.77
CA ALA A 27 35.59 29.13 0.77
C ALA A 27 34.82 27.95 1.40
N PHE A 28 35.32 27.39 2.51
CA PHE A 28 34.62 26.34 3.25
C PHE A 28 33.26 26.81 3.78
N ARG A 29 33.17 28.04 4.33
CA ARG A 29 31.91 28.56 4.87
C ARG A 29 30.84 28.82 3.79
N LYS A 30 31.26 29.12 2.55
CA LYS A 30 30.35 29.24 1.39
C LYS A 30 29.93 27.87 0.84
N GLY A 31 30.84 26.89 0.79
CA GLY A 31 30.52 25.52 0.36
C GLY A 31 29.58 24.77 1.31
N VAL A 32 29.73 24.95 2.62
CA VAL A 32 28.92 24.27 3.64
C VAL A 32 27.49 24.86 3.76
N LEU A 33 27.31 26.18 3.60
CA LEU A 33 25.98 26.80 3.61
C LEU A 33 25.15 26.47 2.36
N VAL A 34 25.79 26.31 1.20
CA VAL A 34 25.11 25.97 -0.07
C VAL A 34 24.72 24.48 -0.12
N GLY A 35 25.45 23.60 0.56
CA GLY A 35 25.16 22.15 0.59
C GLY A 35 23.99 21.74 1.49
N CYS A 36 23.75 22.41 2.61
CA CYS A 36 22.66 22.03 3.54
C CYS A 36 21.26 22.46 3.05
N GLY A 37 21.14 23.60 2.36
CA GLY A 37 19.85 24.09 1.86
C GLY A 37 19.35 23.36 0.60
N THR A 38 20.26 22.96 -0.29
CA THR A 38 19.92 22.24 -1.53
C THR A 38 19.60 20.77 -1.27
N GLY A 39 20.26 20.13 -0.30
CA GLY A 39 19.94 18.78 0.14
C GLY A 39 18.51 18.67 0.71
N LEU A 40 18.11 19.62 1.56
CA LEU A 40 16.76 19.64 2.13
C LEU A 40 15.67 19.88 1.06
N LEU A 41 15.89 20.82 0.14
CA LEU A 41 14.98 21.06 -0.99
C LEU A 41 14.86 19.83 -1.91
N GLY A 42 15.97 19.13 -2.16
CA GLY A 42 15.97 17.88 -2.92
C GLY A 42 15.18 16.77 -2.23
N ILE A 43 15.33 16.62 -0.92
CA ILE A 43 14.55 15.65 -0.12
C ILE A 43 13.07 16.00 -0.15
N VAL A 44 12.71 17.27 0.06
CA VAL A 44 11.31 17.72 0.00
C VAL A 44 10.72 17.46 -1.38
N ALA A 45 11.44 17.77 -2.46
CA ALA A 45 10.98 17.49 -3.82
C ALA A 45 10.78 15.98 -4.06
N LEU A 46 11.69 15.14 -3.57
CA LEU A 46 11.58 13.69 -3.71
C LEU A 46 10.38 13.12 -2.92
N VAL A 47 10.15 13.61 -1.71
CA VAL A 47 8.97 13.24 -0.91
C VAL A 47 7.68 13.66 -1.63
N LEU A 48 7.63 14.88 -2.17
CA LEU A 48 6.47 15.34 -2.92
C LEU A 48 6.21 14.50 -4.18
N ILE A 49 7.25 14.13 -4.92
CA ILE A 49 7.13 13.23 -6.08
C ILE A 49 6.60 11.86 -5.65
N ALA A 50 7.11 11.30 -4.55
CA ALA A 50 6.65 10.02 -4.03
C ALA A 50 5.17 10.07 -3.60
N LEU A 51 4.72 11.16 -2.95
CA LEU A 51 3.32 11.34 -2.57
C LEU A 51 2.39 11.49 -3.79
N VAL A 52 2.82 12.20 -4.83
CA VAL A 52 2.06 12.30 -6.08
C VAL A 52 1.97 10.94 -6.77
N ALA A 53 3.07 10.18 -6.81
CA ALA A 53 3.07 8.83 -7.37
C ALA A 53 2.13 7.90 -6.58
N LEU A 54 2.13 7.97 -5.24
CA LEU A 54 1.20 7.23 -4.39
C LEU A 54 -0.26 7.61 -4.68
N GLY A 55 -0.57 8.91 -4.80
CA GLY A 55 -1.92 9.36 -5.15
C GLY A 55 -2.40 8.79 -6.49
N VAL A 56 -1.54 8.76 -7.51
CA VAL A 56 -1.87 8.15 -8.81
C VAL A 56 -2.11 6.64 -8.67
N MET A 57 -1.32 5.93 -7.87
CA MET A 57 -1.52 4.49 -7.65
C MET A 57 -2.85 4.19 -6.96
N ILE A 58 -3.24 5.01 -5.97
CA ILE A 58 -4.55 4.91 -5.30
C ILE A 58 -5.67 5.18 -6.30
N GLU A 59 -5.62 6.28 -7.05
CA GLU A 59 -6.67 6.65 -8.02
C GLU A 59 -6.85 5.63 -9.16
N THR A 60 -5.78 4.90 -9.49
CA THR A 60 -5.81 3.88 -10.55
C THR A 60 -6.13 2.48 -10.02
N GLY A 61 -6.31 2.31 -8.71
CA GLY A 61 -6.54 1.02 -8.06
C GLY A 61 -5.34 0.08 -8.14
N LEU A 62 -4.13 0.59 -8.34
CA LEU A 62 -2.90 -0.23 -8.35
C LEU A 62 -2.55 -0.78 -6.97
N VAL A 63 -3.06 -0.15 -5.92
CA VAL A 63 -2.95 -0.60 -4.53
C VAL A 63 -4.34 -1.01 -4.02
N PRO A 64 -4.40 -1.84 -2.96
CA PRO A 64 -5.68 -2.26 -2.39
C PRO A 64 -6.48 -1.09 -1.82
N ASP A 65 -7.80 -1.27 -1.82
CA ASP A 65 -8.73 -0.39 -1.11
C ASP A 65 -8.75 -0.80 0.37
N SER A 66 -8.80 0.18 1.28
CA SER A 66 -8.97 -0.06 2.72
C SER A 66 -10.41 -0.42 3.08
N MET A 67 -11.34 -0.19 2.16
CA MET A 67 -12.76 -0.48 2.33
C MET A 67 -13.15 -1.81 1.70
N ALA A 68 -14.20 -2.40 2.26
CA ALA A 68 -14.81 -3.58 1.67
C ALA A 68 -15.70 -3.16 0.49
N VAL A 69 -15.49 -3.76 -0.68
CA VAL A 69 -16.12 -3.36 -1.95
C VAL A 69 -16.97 -4.46 -2.55
N ARG A 70 -18.03 -4.06 -3.25
CA ARG A 70 -18.84 -4.97 -4.06
C ARG A 70 -18.05 -5.50 -5.24
N GLY A 71 -18.34 -6.72 -5.66
CA GLY A 71 -17.65 -7.35 -6.79
C GLY A 71 -17.80 -6.60 -8.12
N GLU A 72 -18.86 -5.81 -8.28
CA GLU A 72 -19.06 -4.95 -9.47
C GLU A 72 -18.16 -3.71 -9.49
N ASP A 73 -17.70 -3.26 -8.32
CA ASP A 73 -16.81 -2.11 -8.13
C ASP A 73 -15.34 -2.54 -7.95
N LEU A 74 -15.07 -3.85 -8.06
CA LEU A 74 -13.75 -4.42 -7.86
C LEU A 74 -12.75 -3.88 -8.91
N PRO A 75 -11.59 -3.33 -8.48
CA PRO A 75 -10.60 -2.84 -9.42
C PRO A 75 -10.01 -3.99 -10.24
N ALA A 76 -9.71 -3.74 -11.51
CA ALA A 76 -9.24 -4.77 -12.45
C ALA A 76 -7.91 -5.44 -12.01
N SER A 77 -7.08 -4.70 -11.27
CA SER A 77 -5.86 -5.17 -10.61
C SER A 77 -6.15 -6.25 -9.55
N ALA A 78 -7.12 -6.00 -8.66
CA ALA A 78 -7.56 -6.98 -7.66
C ALA A 78 -8.14 -8.22 -8.34
N LEU A 79 -9.01 -8.05 -9.35
CA LEU A 79 -9.57 -9.18 -10.09
C LEU A 79 -8.48 -10.03 -10.75
N THR A 80 -7.47 -9.37 -11.33
CA THR A 80 -6.32 -10.04 -11.96
C THR A 80 -5.52 -10.81 -10.92
N PHE A 81 -5.22 -10.20 -9.78
CA PHE A 81 -4.54 -10.88 -8.66
C PHE A 81 -5.31 -12.10 -8.19
N LEU A 82 -6.61 -11.97 -7.89
CA LEU A 82 -7.45 -13.08 -7.42
C LEU A 82 -7.48 -14.25 -8.40
N ALA A 83 -7.52 -13.96 -9.71
CA ALA A 83 -7.48 -14.99 -10.75
C ALA A 83 -6.09 -15.64 -10.87
N GLU A 84 -5.01 -14.86 -10.88
CA GLU A 84 -3.63 -15.36 -10.99
C GLU A 84 -3.18 -16.14 -9.75
N ALA A 85 -3.68 -15.76 -8.57
CA ALA A 85 -3.46 -16.44 -7.30
C ALA A 85 -4.29 -17.74 -7.15
N GLY A 86 -5.19 -18.03 -8.09
CA GLY A 86 -6.05 -19.21 -8.05
C GLY A 86 -7.16 -19.13 -6.99
N LEU A 87 -7.49 -17.92 -6.51
CA LEU A 87 -8.57 -17.68 -5.55
C LEU A 87 -9.95 -17.76 -6.23
N LEU A 88 -10.00 -17.57 -7.55
CA LEU A 88 -11.22 -17.66 -8.36
C LEU A 88 -11.18 -18.84 -9.34
N GLU A 89 -12.25 -19.63 -9.36
CA GLU A 89 -12.52 -20.62 -10.40
C GLU A 89 -13.05 -19.95 -11.68
N GLU A 90 -12.99 -20.68 -12.81
CA GLU A 90 -13.59 -20.20 -14.05
C GLU A 90 -15.09 -19.89 -13.85
N GLN A 91 -15.50 -18.69 -14.29
CA GLN A 91 -16.88 -18.21 -14.22
C GLN A 91 -17.42 -17.94 -12.81
N GLU A 92 -16.58 -18.07 -11.77
CA GLU A 92 -16.90 -17.67 -10.41
C GLU A 92 -17.01 -16.14 -10.34
N GLN A 93 -18.10 -15.65 -9.75
CA GLN A 93 -18.37 -14.22 -9.64
C GLN A 93 -18.12 -13.77 -8.21
N VAL A 94 -17.22 -12.79 -8.04
CA VAL A 94 -17.04 -12.10 -6.77
C VAL A 94 -18.32 -11.32 -6.47
N LEU A 95 -18.89 -11.53 -5.28
CA LEU A 95 -20.02 -10.74 -4.79
C LEU A 95 -19.52 -9.59 -3.93
N TYR A 96 -18.51 -9.86 -3.11
CA TYR A 96 -17.89 -8.88 -2.23
C TYR A 96 -16.43 -9.24 -1.96
N TYR A 97 -15.61 -8.23 -1.76
CA TYR A 97 -14.17 -8.35 -1.50
C TYR A 97 -13.71 -7.33 -0.47
N TYR A 98 -12.79 -7.74 0.39
CA TYR A 98 -12.04 -6.88 1.28
C TYR A 98 -10.57 -7.27 1.23
N CYS A 99 -9.67 -6.30 1.20
CA CYS A 99 -8.24 -6.52 1.31
C CYS A 99 -7.72 -5.82 2.56
N ASP A 100 -6.96 -6.54 3.39
CA ASP A 100 -6.31 -5.97 4.58
C ASP A 100 -4.93 -5.37 4.24
N GLY A 101 -4.51 -5.49 2.98
CA GLY A 101 -3.19 -5.07 2.51
C GLY A 101 -3.08 -3.57 2.29
N LEU A 102 -1.94 -2.99 2.66
CA LEU A 102 -1.66 -1.56 2.44
C LEU A 102 -0.91 -1.30 1.14
N VAL A 103 -0.14 -2.27 0.67
CA VAL A 103 0.74 -2.11 -0.50
C VAL A 103 0.57 -3.24 -1.51
N SER A 104 0.22 -4.44 -1.07
CA SER A 104 0.01 -5.62 -1.91
C SER A 104 -1.35 -6.26 -1.66
N PHE A 105 -2.02 -6.70 -2.74
CA PHE A 105 -3.23 -7.50 -2.64
C PHE A 105 -3.00 -8.87 -1.98
N GLY A 106 -1.75 -9.35 -1.93
CA GLY A 106 -1.37 -10.63 -1.32
C GLY A 106 -1.26 -10.61 0.19
N GLU A 107 -1.08 -9.43 0.82
CA GLU A 107 -0.89 -9.31 2.27
C GLU A 107 -2.02 -10.00 3.06
N GLY A 108 -3.25 -9.85 2.59
CA GLY A 108 -4.39 -10.61 3.06
C GLY A 108 -5.71 -10.05 2.59
N GLY A 109 -6.75 -10.87 2.61
CA GLY A 109 -8.07 -10.44 2.20
C GLY A 109 -9.12 -11.53 2.33
N ASN A 110 -10.36 -11.11 2.15
CA ASN A 110 -11.53 -11.95 2.26
C ASN A 110 -12.44 -11.68 1.08
N LEU A 111 -13.10 -12.72 0.59
CA LEU A 111 -14.11 -12.60 -0.44
C LEU A 111 -15.18 -13.65 -0.27
N PHE A 112 -16.37 -13.34 -0.73
CA PHE A 112 -17.36 -14.36 -1.02
C PHE A 112 -17.88 -14.19 -2.42
N THR A 113 -18.13 -15.33 -3.05
CA THR A 113 -18.48 -15.45 -4.45
C THR A 113 -19.88 -16.01 -4.59
N ASP A 114 -20.36 -16.21 -5.80
CA ASP A 114 -21.58 -16.97 -6.02
C ASP A 114 -21.48 -18.46 -5.61
N ARG A 115 -20.30 -18.95 -5.16
CA ARG A 115 -20.03 -20.36 -4.84
C ARG A 115 -19.55 -20.62 -3.42
N ARG A 116 -18.70 -19.76 -2.86
CA ARG A 116 -18.00 -20.02 -1.59
C ARG A 116 -17.54 -18.74 -0.90
N VAL A 117 -17.13 -18.91 0.35
CA VAL A 117 -16.45 -17.90 1.17
C VAL A 117 -14.98 -18.25 1.24
N ILE A 118 -14.10 -17.27 1.12
CA ILE A 118 -12.64 -17.41 1.04
C ILE A 118 -11.99 -16.37 1.94
N SER A 119 -10.99 -16.80 2.71
CA SER A 119 -10.02 -15.96 3.42
C SER A 119 -8.63 -16.35 2.97
N TYR A 120 -7.77 -15.38 2.72
CA TYR A 120 -6.39 -15.62 2.32
C TYR A 120 -5.44 -14.64 3.00
N TRP A 121 -4.19 -15.08 3.18
CA TRP A 121 -3.12 -14.24 3.69
C TRP A 121 -1.75 -14.79 3.27
N GLU A 122 -0.77 -13.91 3.15
CA GLU A 122 0.62 -14.29 2.97
C GLU A 122 1.29 -14.56 4.32
N GLU A 123 1.97 -15.69 4.44
CA GLU A 123 2.91 -15.95 5.53
C GLU A 123 4.27 -16.32 4.93
N GLY A 124 5.18 -15.34 4.90
CA GLY A 124 6.48 -15.48 4.22
C GLY A 124 6.34 -15.32 2.71
N GLU A 125 6.68 -16.37 1.96
CA GLU A 125 6.56 -16.42 0.48
C GLU A 125 5.37 -17.30 0.03
N GLU A 126 4.56 -17.79 0.97
CA GLU A 126 3.45 -18.70 0.72
C GLU A 126 2.12 -18.00 0.95
N LEU A 127 1.18 -18.22 0.02
CA LEU A 127 -0.21 -17.77 0.13
C LEU A 127 -1.04 -18.88 0.76
N PHE A 128 -1.60 -18.58 1.94
CA PHE A 128 -2.52 -19.46 2.65
C PHE A 128 -3.95 -19.11 2.27
N VAL A 129 -4.80 -20.13 2.14
CA VAL A 129 -6.19 -19.99 1.72
C VAL A 129 -7.07 -20.91 2.56
N GLU A 130 -8.04 -20.31 3.23
CA GLU A 130 -9.14 -21.01 3.88
C GLU A 130 -10.42 -20.73 3.10
N GLN A 131 -11.22 -21.76 2.84
CA GLN A 131 -12.47 -21.60 2.10
C GLN A 131 -13.55 -22.57 2.53
N ALA A 132 -14.80 -22.22 2.28
CA ALA A 132 -15.95 -23.11 2.45
C ALA A 132 -17.04 -22.78 1.43
N THR A 133 -17.57 -23.81 0.78
CA THR A 133 -18.83 -23.68 0.04
C THR A 133 -19.98 -23.40 1.01
N TYR A 134 -21.06 -22.77 0.53
CA TYR A 134 -22.20 -22.43 1.38
C TYR A 134 -22.84 -23.64 2.08
N SER A 135 -22.80 -24.82 1.45
CA SER A 135 -23.28 -26.07 2.04
C SER A 135 -22.39 -26.63 3.15
N GLU A 136 -21.11 -26.24 3.18
CA GLU A 136 -20.16 -26.67 4.20
C GLU A 136 -20.23 -25.80 5.46
N ILE A 137 -20.83 -24.62 5.40
CA ILE A 137 -20.92 -23.67 6.51
C ILE A 137 -22.04 -24.07 7.48
N SER A 138 -21.69 -24.26 8.76
CA SER A 138 -22.64 -24.52 9.85
C SER A 138 -23.10 -23.25 10.55
N ALA A 139 -22.19 -22.28 10.73
CA ALA A 139 -22.45 -21.02 11.41
C ALA A 139 -21.58 -19.88 10.86
N ILE A 140 -22.10 -18.66 10.95
CA ILE A 140 -21.39 -17.40 10.68
C ILE A 140 -21.59 -16.51 11.91
N GLU A 141 -20.51 -16.15 12.58
CA GLU A 141 -20.53 -15.42 13.84
C GLU A 141 -19.72 -14.12 13.73
N PRO A 142 -20.39 -12.95 13.54
CA PRO A 142 -19.71 -11.67 13.52
C PRO A 142 -19.37 -11.18 14.93
N ILE A 143 -18.19 -10.57 15.07
CA ILE A 143 -17.71 -9.85 16.24
C ILE A 143 -17.35 -8.45 15.75
N TYR A 144 -18.27 -7.51 15.96
CA TYR A 144 -18.10 -6.11 15.58
C TYR A 144 -17.14 -5.38 16.51
N ASP A 145 -16.33 -4.49 15.95
CA ASP A 145 -15.50 -3.56 16.70
C ASP A 145 -15.86 -2.11 16.32
N ASP A 146 -16.26 -1.31 17.30
CA ASP A 146 -16.67 0.09 17.09
C ASP A 146 -15.46 1.07 17.01
N SER A 147 -14.23 0.57 17.15
CA SER A 147 -13.02 1.40 17.13
C SER A 147 -12.60 1.74 15.71
N LEU A 148 -12.45 3.04 15.39
CA LEU A 148 -12.04 3.58 14.07
C LEU A 148 -10.71 3.05 13.48
N PHE A 149 -9.95 2.26 14.23
CA PHE A 149 -8.68 1.67 13.79
C PHE A 149 -8.64 0.16 13.95
N ALA A 150 -9.79 -0.46 14.25
CA ALA A 150 -9.90 -1.89 14.46
C ALA A 150 -10.82 -2.49 13.40
N ASN A 151 -10.45 -3.68 12.95
CA ASN A 151 -11.27 -4.43 12.01
C ASN A 151 -12.24 -5.33 12.77
N SER A 152 -13.46 -5.43 12.25
CA SER A 152 -14.44 -6.42 12.67
C SER A 152 -13.99 -7.82 12.21
N GLN A 153 -14.43 -8.84 12.95
CA GLN A 153 -14.07 -10.22 12.69
C GLN A 153 -15.32 -11.03 12.40
N VAL A 154 -15.26 -11.94 11.44
CA VAL A 154 -16.36 -12.86 11.14
C VAL A 154 -15.83 -14.28 11.17
N TRP A 155 -16.33 -15.10 12.09
CA TRP A 155 -15.96 -16.51 12.17
C TRP A 155 -16.89 -17.34 11.30
N VAL A 156 -16.30 -18.12 10.39
CA VAL A 156 -17.01 -19.07 9.52
C VAL A 156 -16.72 -20.47 10.02
N GLU A 157 -17.71 -21.11 10.64
CA GLU A 157 -17.61 -22.48 11.11
C GLU A 157 -18.07 -23.45 10.01
N ARG A 158 -17.25 -24.46 9.73
CA ARG A 158 -17.57 -25.57 8.84
C ARG A 158 -18.33 -26.65 9.61
N ALA A 159 -19.17 -27.41 8.91
CA ALA A 159 -19.85 -28.58 9.46
C ALA A 159 -18.90 -29.68 9.95
N SER A 160 -17.60 -29.63 9.58
CA SER A 160 -16.54 -30.48 10.13
C SER A 160 -16.12 -30.09 11.56
N GLY A 161 -16.50 -28.91 12.05
CA GLY A 161 -16.10 -28.32 13.33
C GLY A 161 -14.82 -27.47 13.25
N GLU A 162 -14.22 -27.32 12.07
CA GLU A 162 -13.15 -26.34 11.83
C GLU A 162 -13.75 -24.95 11.59
N ALA A 163 -13.03 -23.89 11.94
CA ALA A 163 -13.45 -22.53 11.66
C ALA A 163 -12.28 -21.71 11.13
N PHE A 164 -12.60 -20.73 10.28
CA PHE A 164 -11.65 -19.74 9.81
C PHE A 164 -12.21 -18.33 9.96
N GLN A 165 -11.31 -17.36 10.00
CA GLN A 165 -11.63 -15.98 10.27
C GLN A 165 -11.62 -15.15 8.99
N LEU A 166 -12.63 -14.28 8.88
CA LEU A 166 -12.62 -13.12 8.00
C LEU A 166 -12.34 -11.86 8.83
N ILE A 167 -11.65 -10.92 8.22
CA ILE A 167 -11.35 -9.59 8.74
C ILE A 167 -12.02 -8.60 7.80
N VAL A 168 -12.71 -7.60 8.33
CA VAL A 168 -13.36 -6.57 7.53
C VAL A 168 -13.17 -5.23 8.22
N SER A 169 -12.79 -4.21 7.45
CA SER A 169 -12.72 -2.85 7.95
C SER A 169 -14.11 -2.37 8.39
N ASN A 170 -14.17 -1.67 9.51
CA ASN A 170 -15.38 -0.99 9.99
C ASN A 170 -15.51 0.44 9.44
N GLU A 171 -14.65 0.83 8.49
CA GLU A 171 -14.76 2.10 7.79
C GLU A 171 -16.14 2.23 7.14
N ASP A 172 -16.80 3.37 7.35
CA ASP A 172 -18.12 3.71 6.82
C ASP A 172 -19.24 2.66 7.09
N ASP A 173 -19.14 1.92 8.20
CA ASP A 173 -20.09 0.86 8.60
C ASP A 173 -20.20 -0.29 7.55
N LEU A 174 -19.16 -0.47 6.73
CA LEU A 174 -19.14 -1.45 5.63
C LEU A 174 -19.01 -2.90 6.11
N ASP A 175 -18.60 -3.12 7.36
CA ASP A 175 -18.59 -4.44 7.99
C ASP A 175 -20.02 -4.96 8.23
N GLU A 176 -20.96 -4.10 8.60
CA GLU A 176 -22.38 -4.47 8.69
C GLU A 176 -22.94 -4.88 7.33
N GLU A 177 -22.67 -4.11 6.26
CA GLU A 177 -23.10 -4.45 4.90
C GLU A 177 -22.46 -5.77 4.42
N PHE A 178 -21.16 -5.95 4.67
CA PHE A 178 -20.45 -7.17 4.34
C PHE A 178 -21.09 -8.39 5.00
N VAL A 179 -21.36 -8.31 6.31
CA VAL A 179 -21.93 -9.42 7.09
C VAL A 179 -23.37 -9.69 6.68
N GLU A 180 -24.19 -8.65 6.45
CA GLU A 180 -25.57 -8.80 5.99
C GLU A 180 -25.61 -9.55 4.66
N LEU A 181 -24.85 -9.10 3.66
CA LEU A 181 -24.81 -9.74 2.35
C LEU A 181 -24.26 -11.18 2.40
N LEU A 182 -23.27 -11.44 3.26
CA LEU A 182 -22.72 -12.78 3.47
C LEU A 182 -23.79 -13.73 4.04
N ILE A 183 -24.53 -13.29 5.07
CA ILE A 183 -25.58 -14.08 5.71
C ILE A 183 -26.76 -14.32 4.74
N GLU A 184 -27.16 -13.29 4.00
CA GLU A 184 -28.20 -13.42 2.96
C GLU A 184 -27.80 -14.44 1.90
N THR A 185 -26.58 -14.34 1.40
CA THR A 185 -26.04 -15.24 0.37
C THR A 185 -25.95 -16.67 0.87
N TRP A 186 -25.43 -16.87 2.09
CA TRP A 186 -25.39 -18.19 2.72
C TRP A 186 -26.78 -18.80 2.88
N THR A 187 -27.74 -18.02 3.40
CA THR A 187 -29.12 -18.48 3.61
C THR A 187 -29.79 -18.86 2.29
N ALA A 188 -29.52 -18.12 1.21
CA ALA A 188 -30.09 -18.37 -0.10
C ALA A 188 -29.47 -19.59 -0.82
N LYS A 189 -28.22 -19.96 -0.49
CA LYS A 189 -27.45 -21.00 -1.20
C LYS A 189 -27.24 -22.29 -0.40
N ARG A 190 -27.67 -22.33 0.86
CA ARG A 190 -27.62 -23.52 1.73
C ARG A 190 -28.61 -24.60 1.31
#